data_AF-A0A6B0XGG8-F1
#
_entry.id   AF-A0A6B0XGG8-F1
#
_cell.length_a   1.000
_cell.length_b   1.000
_cell.length_c   1.000
_cell.angle_alpha   90.00
_cell.angle_beta   90.00
_cell.angle_gamma   90.00
#
_symmetry.space_group_name_H-M   'P 1'
#
loop_
_entity.id
_entity.type
_entity.pdbx_description
1 polymer ?
#
loop_
_entity_poly.entity_id
_entity_poly.type
_entity_poly.pdbx_seq_one_letter_code
_entity_poly.pdbx_strand_id
1 'polypeptide(L)'
;MLGAGAFERFVNVPSLLWFGAGDGALHALCAAGVLLSLLAIAGMVTAPVFAALWICYLSLVWGGQTFLAFQWDTLLLEATLCAVVLAPLGWPFRRPAGAERRPLTASVRAAFRVAPNFAAARPGMWLFRLLVVKLMFLSGAVKLLSLDPTWWRLTALDVHYFTQPLPVAASWYAHHLPEWFHRLSVLIMFGVELVVPWLVFSRRLRKSGMWLLLALQFLIAATGNYGFFNLLTVVLCLSWLDGPLFPGTAKRSDTAATRPTGASGFTAAARTRLRWVVTATVLLLSLSVTARELTRSLPRGPDTPSTTVRVADLVDRVLVDPPAPVLRAIAPFRSINGYGLFRAMTTSRPEIVVETSSDGVTWTELAFRFKPGDLERQPRAAFPHMPRLDWQMWFAALDPAGADWLGSFVERLFEGEPAVLRLLGEASRQTEPPRYVRLRLYDYRFSEPGTGAEWWRREFLWVASPGTSRAIGGSAPPPP
;
A
#
# COMPACT_ATOMS: atom_id res chain seq x y z
N MET A 1 24.64 -0.48 -26.61
CA MET A 1 23.61 -1.49 -26.91
C MET A 1 23.61 -2.49 -25.77
N LEU A 2 22.55 -2.53 -24.96
CA LEU A 2 22.42 -3.51 -23.89
C LEU A 2 22.21 -4.89 -24.54
N GLY A 3 23.09 -5.85 -24.28
CA GLY A 3 22.95 -7.22 -24.79
C GLY A 3 21.63 -7.85 -24.32
N ALA A 4 21.14 -8.89 -25.03
CA ALA A 4 19.83 -9.50 -24.74
C ALA A 4 19.62 -9.86 -23.25
N GLY A 5 20.65 -10.36 -22.57
CA GLY A 5 20.59 -10.66 -21.14
C GLY A 5 20.52 -9.42 -20.23
N ALA A 6 21.01 -8.26 -20.66
CA ALA A 6 20.87 -7.02 -19.90
C ALA A 6 19.45 -6.45 -19.97
N PHE A 7 18.78 -6.58 -21.13
CA PHE A 7 17.38 -6.23 -21.27
C PHE A 7 16.48 -7.14 -20.43
N GLU A 8 16.72 -8.45 -20.44
CA GLU A 8 15.98 -9.41 -19.62
C GLU A 8 16.12 -9.12 -18.13
N ARG A 9 17.34 -8.83 -17.65
CA ARG A 9 17.57 -8.39 -16.27
C ARG A 9 16.81 -7.10 -15.92
N PHE A 10 16.79 -6.13 -16.83
CA PHE A 10 16.04 -4.89 -16.61
C PHE A 10 14.53 -5.12 -16.56
N VAL A 11 13.97 -5.99 -17.41
CA VAL A 11 12.54 -6.32 -17.38
C VAL A 11 12.17 -7.03 -16.08
N ASN A 12 13.06 -7.85 -15.54
CA ASN A 12 12.83 -8.53 -14.26
C ASN A 12 12.97 -7.58 -13.05
N VAL A 13 13.80 -6.53 -13.15
CA VAL A 13 13.98 -5.51 -12.10
C VAL A 13 13.95 -4.12 -12.74
N PRO A 14 12.75 -3.60 -13.11
CA PRO A 14 12.61 -2.32 -13.78
C PRO A 14 12.86 -1.17 -12.82
N SER A 15 14.11 -0.72 -12.74
CA SER A 15 14.53 0.31 -11.79
C SER A 15 15.57 1.27 -12.39
N LEU A 16 15.57 2.52 -11.94
CA LEU A 16 16.65 3.46 -12.21
C LEU A 16 17.91 3.17 -11.39
N LEU A 17 17.82 2.31 -10.36
CA LEU A 17 18.96 1.96 -9.51
C LEU A 17 20.04 1.13 -10.23
N TRP A 18 19.79 0.65 -11.45
CA TRP A 18 20.82 0.10 -12.32
C TRP A 18 21.91 1.13 -12.70
N PHE A 19 21.59 2.42 -12.65
CA PHE A 19 22.54 3.51 -12.93
C PHE A 19 23.28 3.99 -11.68
N GLY A 20 22.89 3.52 -10.49
CA GLY A 20 23.48 3.87 -9.21
C GLY A 20 22.56 3.47 -8.06
N ALA A 21 23.09 2.72 -7.09
CA ALA A 21 22.32 2.14 -5.99
C ALA A 21 22.76 2.61 -4.58
N GLY A 22 23.59 3.66 -4.49
CA GLY A 22 24.00 4.24 -3.21
C GLY A 22 23.00 5.25 -2.63
N ASP A 23 23.27 5.73 -1.43
CA ASP A 23 22.40 6.69 -0.70
C ASP A 23 22.07 7.94 -1.52
N GLY A 24 23.07 8.49 -2.22
CA GLY A 24 22.86 9.66 -3.09
C GLY A 24 21.85 9.40 -4.20
N ALA A 25 21.82 8.19 -4.78
CA ALA A 25 20.86 7.83 -5.81
C ALA A 25 19.44 7.68 -5.22
N LEU A 26 19.31 7.10 -4.03
CA LEU A 26 18.03 7.01 -3.31
C LEU A 26 17.49 8.40 -2.95
N HIS A 27 18.34 9.29 -2.42
CA HIS A 27 17.97 10.67 -2.15
C HIS A 27 17.58 11.44 -3.42
N ALA A 28 18.30 11.23 -4.52
CA ALA A 28 17.96 11.84 -5.81
C ALA A 28 16.60 11.37 -6.34
N LEU A 29 16.28 10.07 -6.23
CA LEU A 29 14.97 9.54 -6.61
C LEU A 29 13.84 10.14 -5.77
N CYS A 30 14.03 10.22 -4.45
CA CYS A 30 13.07 10.85 -3.54
C CYS A 30 12.87 12.34 -3.88
N ALA A 31 13.96 13.08 -4.07
CA ALA A 31 13.90 14.50 -4.43
C ALA A 31 13.21 14.72 -5.78
N ALA A 32 13.52 13.90 -6.79
CA ALA A 32 12.85 13.93 -8.09
C ALA A 32 11.34 13.66 -7.96
N GLY A 33 10.94 12.66 -7.17
CA GLY A 33 9.54 12.35 -6.89
C GLY A 33 8.81 13.52 -6.21
N VAL A 34 9.44 14.16 -5.23
CA VAL A 34 8.88 15.36 -4.56
C VAL A 34 8.72 16.51 -5.56
N LEU A 35 9.75 16.83 -6.34
CA LEU A 35 9.68 17.91 -7.33
C LEU A 35 8.58 17.65 -8.37
N LEU A 36 8.51 16.45 -8.93
CA LEU A 36 7.47 16.06 -9.89
C LEU A 36 6.07 16.14 -9.28
N SER A 37 5.91 15.76 -8.01
CA SER A 37 4.64 15.87 -7.28
C SER A 37 4.23 17.32 -7.09
N LEU A 38 5.17 18.21 -6.71
CA LEU A 38 4.93 19.65 -6.59
C LEU A 38 4.55 20.27 -7.94
N LEU A 39 5.17 19.86 -9.04
CA LEU A 39 4.79 20.30 -10.39
C LEU A 39 3.37 19.86 -10.74
N ALA A 40 3.00 18.61 -10.42
CA ALA A 40 1.64 18.12 -10.63
C ALA A 40 0.61 18.91 -9.81
N ILE A 41 0.90 19.18 -8.54
CA ILE A 41 0.06 20.01 -7.63
C ILE A 41 -0.07 21.44 -8.17
N ALA A 42 1.03 22.01 -8.69
CA ALA A 42 1.03 23.35 -9.27
C ALA A 42 0.22 23.45 -10.59
N GLY A 43 -0.22 22.32 -11.17
CA GLY A 43 -1.08 22.27 -12.35
C GLY A 43 -0.44 21.64 -13.59
N MET A 44 0.81 21.15 -13.51
CA MET A 44 1.46 20.41 -14.60
C MET A 44 1.00 18.94 -14.64
N VAL A 45 -0.30 18.75 -14.85
CA VAL A 45 -0.96 17.44 -14.87
C VAL A 45 -0.80 16.80 -16.26
N THR A 46 0.37 16.22 -16.55
CA THR A 46 0.65 15.58 -17.85
C THR A 46 1.10 14.13 -17.70
N ALA A 47 0.80 13.30 -18.70
CA ALA A 47 1.15 11.88 -18.67
C ALA A 47 2.66 11.62 -18.46
N PRO A 48 3.60 12.40 -19.04
CA PRO A 48 5.02 12.24 -18.76
C PRO A 48 5.40 12.50 -17.29
N VAL A 49 4.76 13.45 -16.62
CA VAL A 49 5.01 13.73 -15.19
C VAL A 49 4.59 12.53 -14.34
N PHE A 50 3.39 11.98 -14.57
CA PHE A 50 2.93 10.79 -13.85
C PHE A 50 3.74 9.54 -14.22
N ALA A 51 4.19 9.40 -15.46
CA ALA A 51 5.05 8.30 -15.85
C ALA A 51 6.41 8.38 -15.15
N ALA A 52 6.99 9.59 -15.04
CA ALA A 52 8.21 9.81 -14.29
C ALA A 52 8.04 9.54 -12.79
N LEU A 53 6.93 9.98 -12.18
CA LEU A 53 6.58 9.66 -10.79
C LEU A 53 6.49 8.15 -10.57
N TRP A 54 5.81 7.45 -11.48
CA TRP A 54 5.67 6.01 -11.43
C TRP A 54 7.03 5.29 -11.56
N ILE A 55 7.91 5.72 -12.48
CA ILE A 55 9.27 5.17 -12.61
C ILE A 55 10.08 5.39 -11.32
N CYS A 56 10.01 6.59 -10.73
CA CYS A 56 10.73 6.90 -9.50
C CYS A 56 10.27 6.00 -8.35
N TYR A 57 8.95 5.87 -8.16
CA TYR A 57 8.40 5.05 -7.08
C TYR A 57 8.62 3.56 -7.32
N LEU A 58 8.50 3.07 -8.56
CA LEU A 58 8.80 1.68 -8.91
C LEU A 58 10.26 1.33 -8.61
N SER A 59 11.18 2.26 -8.90
CA SER A 59 12.61 2.10 -8.59
C SER A 59 12.85 1.97 -7.09
N LEU A 60 12.16 2.79 -6.28
CA LEU A 60 12.19 2.68 -4.82
C LEU A 60 11.62 1.34 -4.37
N VAL A 61 10.47 0.92 -4.89
CA VAL A 61 9.82 -0.35 -4.52
C VAL A 61 10.73 -1.56 -4.79
N TRP A 62 11.50 -1.53 -5.88
CA TRP A 62 12.52 -2.54 -6.13
C TRP A 62 13.71 -2.44 -5.18
N GLY A 63 14.22 -1.23 -4.91
CA GLY A 63 15.34 -1.02 -4.00
C GLY A 63 15.02 -1.33 -2.53
N GLY A 64 13.81 -1.03 -2.08
CA GLY A 64 13.36 -1.24 -0.70
C GLY A 64 12.85 -2.66 -0.41
N GLN A 65 12.67 -3.50 -1.43
CA GLN A 65 12.35 -4.93 -1.31
C GLN A 65 11.21 -5.18 -0.31
N THR A 66 11.42 -6.02 0.72
CA THR A 66 10.40 -6.35 1.73
C THR A 66 9.84 -5.11 2.44
N PHE A 67 10.67 -4.07 2.65
CA PHE A 67 10.23 -2.83 3.29
C PHE A 67 9.30 -2.00 2.38
N LEU A 68 9.28 -2.19 1.06
CA LEU A 68 8.38 -1.48 0.13
C LEU A 68 7.45 -2.43 -0.65
N ALA A 69 7.14 -3.61 -0.08
CA ALA A 69 6.32 -4.64 -0.71
C ALA A 69 4.86 -4.70 -0.20
N PHE A 70 4.32 -3.64 0.38
CA PHE A 70 2.99 -3.67 0.98
C PHE A 70 1.88 -3.21 0.01
N GLN A 71 0.62 -3.47 0.38
CA GLN A 71 -0.53 -3.18 -0.50
C GLN A 71 -0.72 -1.69 -0.83
N TRP A 72 -0.33 -0.77 0.05
CA TRP A 72 -0.35 0.67 -0.27
C TRP A 72 0.72 1.08 -1.28
N ASP A 73 1.87 0.39 -1.32
CA ASP A 73 2.92 0.66 -2.30
C ASP A 73 2.47 0.26 -3.70
N THR A 74 1.87 -0.93 -3.81
CA THR A 74 1.32 -1.43 -5.09
C THR A 74 0.07 -0.67 -5.51
N LEU A 75 -0.80 -0.27 -4.57
CA LEU A 75 -1.92 0.62 -4.85
C LEU A 75 -1.47 2.00 -5.36
N LEU A 76 -0.39 2.57 -4.81
CA LEU A 76 0.14 3.84 -5.29
C LEU A 76 0.70 3.72 -6.72
N LEU A 77 1.38 2.62 -7.04
CA LEU A 77 1.84 2.34 -8.41
C LEU A 77 0.66 2.20 -9.39
N GLU A 78 -0.36 1.42 -9.03
CA GLU A 78 -1.56 1.20 -9.85
C GLU A 78 -2.36 2.52 -10.03
N ALA A 79 -2.51 3.31 -8.97
CA ALA A 79 -3.13 4.64 -9.03
C ALA A 79 -2.34 5.63 -9.91
N THR A 80 -1.01 5.61 -9.82
CA THR A 80 -0.16 6.49 -10.63
C THR A 80 -0.20 6.09 -12.10
N LEU A 81 -0.26 4.79 -12.41
CA LEU A 81 -0.49 4.31 -13.78
C LEU A 81 -1.87 4.75 -14.31
N CYS A 82 -2.92 4.70 -13.49
CA CYS A 82 -4.23 5.26 -13.86
C CYS A 82 -4.13 6.76 -14.18
N ALA A 83 -3.31 7.51 -13.42
CA ALA A 83 -3.06 8.92 -13.67
C ALA A 83 -2.38 9.18 -15.03
N VAL A 84 -1.47 8.30 -15.48
CA VAL A 84 -0.84 8.38 -16.81
C VAL A 84 -1.90 8.31 -17.92
N VAL A 85 -2.87 7.40 -17.80
CA VAL A 85 -3.95 7.25 -18.79
C VAL A 85 -4.92 8.43 -18.76
N LEU A 86 -5.20 8.97 -17.56
CA LEU A 86 -6.07 10.12 -17.36
C LEU A 86 -5.45 11.40 -17.93
N ALA A 87 -4.16 11.62 -17.69
CA ALA A 87 -3.48 12.87 -17.98
C ALA A 87 -3.24 13.09 -19.50
N PRO A 88 -3.25 14.35 -19.97
CA PRO A 88 -2.90 14.68 -21.36
C PRO A 88 -1.48 14.21 -21.72
N LEU A 89 -1.35 13.63 -22.92
CA LEU A 89 -0.08 13.10 -23.47
C LEU A 89 0.92 14.19 -23.88
N GLY A 90 0.47 15.44 -24.03
CA GLY A 90 1.32 16.54 -24.51
C GLY A 90 2.13 17.17 -23.39
N TRP A 91 3.41 17.44 -23.65
CA TRP A 91 4.19 18.38 -22.84
C TRP A 91 3.59 19.78 -23.00
N PRO A 92 3.42 20.56 -21.92
CA PRO A 92 2.69 21.83 -22.03
C PRO A 92 3.42 22.88 -22.87
N PHE A 93 4.71 22.65 -23.16
CA PHE A 93 5.54 23.54 -23.98
C PHE A 93 5.55 23.14 -25.47
N ARG A 94 4.83 22.08 -25.88
CA ARG A 94 4.77 21.68 -27.28
C ARG A 94 3.88 22.66 -28.06
N ARG A 95 4.53 23.53 -28.83
CA ARG A 95 3.89 24.53 -29.70
C ARG A 95 3.04 23.84 -30.79
N PRO A 96 1.78 24.23 -31.01
CA PRO A 96 1.11 23.93 -32.27
C PRO A 96 1.92 24.55 -33.42
N ALA A 97 2.13 23.80 -34.50
CA ALA A 97 2.74 24.36 -35.71
C ALA A 97 1.86 25.53 -36.20
N GLY A 98 2.43 26.74 -36.29
CA GLY A 98 1.73 27.96 -36.72
C GLY A 98 1.25 28.91 -35.61
N ALA A 99 1.49 28.63 -34.33
CA ALA A 99 1.13 29.55 -33.25
C ALA A 99 2.15 30.70 -33.09
N GLU A 100 1.68 31.95 -33.05
CA GLU A 100 2.50 33.15 -32.79
C GLU A 100 3.39 33.00 -31.54
N ARG A 101 4.57 33.65 -31.57
CA ARG A 101 5.53 33.67 -30.46
C ARG A 101 4.89 34.33 -29.23
N ARG A 102 4.34 33.50 -28.32
CA ARG A 102 3.95 33.96 -26.98
C ARG A 102 5.21 34.21 -26.13
N PRO A 103 5.22 35.25 -25.29
CA PRO A 103 6.30 35.44 -24.31
C PRO A 103 6.38 34.23 -23.37
N LEU A 104 7.59 33.88 -22.93
CA LEU A 104 7.89 32.70 -22.09
C LEU A 104 6.98 32.60 -20.86
N THR A 105 6.65 33.75 -20.26
CA THR A 105 5.74 33.87 -19.11
C THR A 105 4.29 33.47 -19.41
N ALA A 106 3.83 33.60 -20.66
CA ALA A 106 2.52 33.16 -21.10
C ALA A 106 2.49 31.65 -21.41
N SER A 107 3.58 31.08 -21.91
CA SER A 107 3.72 29.63 -22.11
C SER A 107 3.80 28.88 -20.79
N VAL A 108 4.54 29.42 -19.81
CA VAL A 108 4.60 28.87 -18.44
C VAL A 108 3.22 28.94 -17.77
N ARG A 109 2.52 30.10 -17.86
CA ARG A 109 1.14 30.20 -17.35
C ARG A 109 0.17 29.25 -18.05
N ALA A 110 0.33 29.00 -19.36
CA ALA A 110 -0.50 28.03 -20.08
C ALA A 110 -0.23 26.60 -19.62
N ALA A 111 1.02 26.26 -19.28
CA ALA A 111 1.40 24.95 -18.75
C ALA A 111 0.71 24.60 -17.43
N PHE A 112 0.58 25.58 -16.54
CA PHE A 112 -0.10 25.45 -15.25
C PHE A 112 -1.64 25.59 -15.36
N ARG A 113 -2.16 26.09 -16.48
CA ARG A 113 -3.61 26.26 -16.74
C ARG A 113 -4.22 25.15 -17.58
N VAL A 114 -3.51 24.04 -17.84
CA VAL A 114 -4.11 22.89 -18.53
C VAL A 114 -5.15 22.25 -17.60
N ALA A 115 -6.35 22.82 -17.58
CA ALA A 115 -7.52 22.14 -17.06
C ALA A 115 -7.67 20.86 -17.91
N PRO A 116 -7.68 19.66 -17.29
CA PRO A 116 -7.92 18.44 -18.03
C PRO A 116 -9.21 18.61 -18.82
N ASN A 117 -9.19 18.37 -20.13
CA ASN A 117 -10.43 18.28 -20.88
C ASN A 117 -11.11 16.96 -20.46
N PHE A 118 -11.86 17.01 -19.34
CA PHE A 118 -12.38 15.84 -18.64
C PHE A 118 -13.25 14.94 -19.54
N ALA A 119 -13.82 15.48 -20.62
CA ALA A 119 -14.54 14.71 -21.63
C ALA A 119 -13.65 13.70 -22.38
N ALA A 120 -12.40 14.05 -22.70
CA ALA A 120 -11.41 13.15 -23.30
C ALA A 120 -10.67 12.28 -22.27
N ALA A 121 -10.92 12.53 -20.97
CA ALA A 121 -10.33 11.83 -19.83
C ALA A 121 -11.29 10.80 -19.19
N ARG A 122 -12.50 10.63 -19.75
CA ARG A 122 -13.51 9.67 -19.28
C ARG A 122 -12.99 8.23 -19.06
N PRO A 123 -12.15 7.65 -19.95
CA PRO A 123 -11.64 6.29 -19.74
C PRO A 123 -10.77 6.18 -18.48
N GLY A 124 -9.83 7.12 -18.30
CA GLY A 124 -8.95 7.15 -17.13
C GLY A 124 -9.72 7.39 -15.83
N MET A 125 -10.80 8.18 -15.86
CA MET A 125 -11.66 8.36 -14.68
C MET A 125 -12.36 7.05 -14.28
N TRP A 126 -12.78 6.24 -15.24
CA TRP A 126 -13.34 4.92 -14.95
C TRP A 126 -12.30 3.94 -14.39
N LEU A 127 -11.03 4.04 -14.78
CA LEU A 127 -9.96 3.27 -14.13
C LEU A 127 -9.87 3.59 -12.63
N PHE A 128 -9.86 4.86 -12.24
CA PHE A 128 -9.85 5.25 -10.83
C PHE A 128 -11.08 4.75 -10.07
N ARG A 129 -12.26 4.96 -10.66
CA ARG A 129 -13.54 4.53 -10.07
C ARG A 129 -13.58 3.02 -9.83
N LEU A 130 -13.16 2.24 -10.83
CA LEU A 130 -13.15 0.78 -10.75
C LEU A 130 -11.98 0.25 -9.90
N LEU A 131 -10.87 1.00 -9.78
CA LEU A 131 -9.81 0.68 -8.82
C LEU A 131 -10.32 0.76 -7.37
N VAL A 132 -11.12 1.79 -7.04
CA VAL A 132 -11.82 1.86 -5.74
C VAL A 132 -12.77 0.68 -5.58
N VAL A 133 -13.52 0.32 -6.62
CA VAL A 133 -14.42 -0.84 -6.56
C VAL A 133 -13.66 -2.11 -6.26
N LYS A 134 -12.61 -2.39 -7.04
CA LYS A 134 -11.75 -3.54 -6.87
C LYS A 134 -11.16 -3.61 -5.46
N LEU A 135 -10.60 -2.51 -4.97
CA LEU A 135 -9.97 -2.44 -3.65
C LEU A 135 -10.98 -2.77 -2.55
N MET A 136 -12.13 -2.09 -2.53
CA MET A 136 -13.13 -2.26 -1.49
C MET A 136 -13.81 -3.62 -1.56
N PHE A 137 -14.18 -4.06 -2.76
CA PHE A 137 -14.81 -5.36 -2.98
C PHE A 137 -13.89 -6.51 -2.59
N LEU A 138 -12.63 -6.49 -3.02
CA LEU A 138 -11.67 -7.52 -2.62
C LEU A 138 -11.40 -7.48 -1.12
N SER A 139 -11.36 -6.31 -0.49
CA SER A 139 -11.18 -6.20 0.96
C SER A 139 -12.24 -6.99 1.73
N GLY A 140 -13.50 -6.97 1.30
CA GLY A 140 -14.58 -7.75 1.93
C GLY A 140 -14.67 -9.19 1.43
N ALA A 141 -14.57 -9.41 0.12
CA ALA A 141 -14.85 -10.71 -0.50
C ALA A 141 -13.86 -11.78 -0.03
N VAL A 142 -12.57 -11.44 0.08
CA VAL A 142 -11.56 -12.43 0.49
C VAL A 142 -11.75 -12.87 1.95
N LYS A 143 -12.28 -12.01 2.83
CA LYS A 143 -12.57 -12.34 4.24
C LYS A 143 -13.67 -13.39 4.37
N LEU A 144 -14.68 -13.35 3.49
CA LEU A 144 -15.72 -14.38 3.47
C LEU A 144 -15.22 -15.65 2.78
N LEU A 145 -14.49 -15.50 1.67
CA LEU A 145 -14.00 -16.63 0.87
C LEU A 145 -12.92 -17.44 1.59
N SER A 146 -12.18 -16.84 2.52
CA SER A 146 -11.21 -17.55 3.35
C SER A 146 -11.83 -18.58 4.30
N LEU A 147 -13.15 -18.51 4.50
CA LEU A 147 -13.89 -19.32 5.48
C LEU A 147 -13.34 -19.20 6.92
N ASP A 148 -12.67 -18.08 7.22
CA ASP A 148 -12.20 -17.81 8.57
C ASP A 148 -13.39 -17.73 9.54
N PRO A 149 -13.41 -18.52 10.62
CA PRO A 149 -14.52 -18.54 11.57
C PRO A 149 -14.80 -17.18 12.22
N THR A 150 -13.77 -16.35 12.43
CA THR A 150 -13.93 -15.04 13.09
C THR A 150 -14.72 -14.06 12.24
N TRP A 151 -14.53 -14.08 10.91
CA TRP A 151 -15.32 -13.27 9.98
C TRP A 151 -16.76 -13.76 9.90
N TRP A 152 -16.97 -15.07 9.79
CA TRP A 152 -18.32 -15.66 9.68
C TRP A 152 -19.13 -15.58 10.98
N ARG A 153 -18.48 -15.60 12.15
CA ARG A 153 -19.11 -15.41 13.46
C ARG A 153 -19.21 -13.95 13.89
N LEU A 154 -18.70 -13.02 13.07
CA LEU A 154 -18.65 -11.58 13.35
C LEU A 154 -17.82 -11.18 14.58
N THR A 155 -16.89 -12.03 15.03
CA THR A 155 -16.04 -11.83 16.21
C THR A 155 -14.63 -11.31 15.87
N ALA A 156 -14.35 -11.07 14.58
CA ALA A 156 -13.07 -10.57 14.11
C ALA A 156 -12.57 -9.32 14.86
N LEU A 157 -13.46 -8.36 15.15
CA LEU A 157 -13.10 -7.12 15.84
C LEU A 157 -12.88 -7.29 17.35
N ASP A 158 -13.25 -8.43 17.94
CA ASP A 158 -12.97 -8.70 19.36
C ASP A 158 -11.46 -8.82 19.61
N VAL A 159 -10.70 -9.26 18.60
CA VAL A 159 -9.23 -9.44 18.70
C VAL A 159 -8.43 -8.46 17.84
N HIS A 160 -8.98 -8.01 16.71
CA HIS A 160 -8.26 -7.19 15.72
C HIS A 160 -7.57 -5.95 16.32
N TYR A 161 -8.22 -5.27 17.27
CA TYR A 161 -7.69 -3.99 17.79
C TYR A 161 -6.34 -4.13 18.48
N PHE A 162 -6.05 -5.25 19.14
CA PHE A 162 -4.75 -5.50 19.75
C PHE A 162 -3.83 -6.36 18.87
N THR A 163 -4.38 -7.18 17.95
CA THR A 163 -3.57 -8.04 17.07
C THR A 163 -3.06 -7.33 15.80
N GLN A 164 -3.68 -6.21 15.40
CA GLN A 164 -3.30 -5.43 14.22
C GLN A 164 -1.85 -4.94 14.26
N PRO A 165 -1.22 -4.63 13.11
CA PRO A 165 0.22 -4.37 13.03
C PRO A 165 0.71 -3.26 13.97
N LEU A 166 0.11 -2.08 13.90
CA LEU A 166 0.52 -0.92 14.68
C LEU A 166 -0.72 -0.22 15.27
N PRO A 167 -1.16 -0.61 16.48
CA PRO A 167 -2.31 0.02 17.12
C PRO A 167 -2.00 1.44 17.60
N VAL A 168 -3.07 2.17 17.88
CA VAL A 168 -3.06 3.52 18.47
C VAL A 168 -3.81 3.50 19.80
N ALA A 169 -3.72 4.57 20.58
CA ALA A 169 -4.46 4.70 21.84
C ALA A 169 -5.97 4.39 21.68
N ALA A 170 -6.58 4.88 20.60
CA ALA A 170 -7.99 4.62 20.30
C ALA A 170 -8.29 3.13 20.06
N SER A 171 -7.33 2.31 19.63
CA SER A 171 -7.49 0.86 19.50
C SER A 171 -7.77 0.20 20.84
N TRP A 172 -7.10 0.66 21.92
CA TRP A 172 -7.33 0.14 23.27
C TRP A 172 -8.76 0.43 23.74
N TYR A 173 -9.23 1.66 23.54
CA TYR A 173 -10.61 2.03 23.87
C TYR A 173 -11.63 1.26 23.01
N ALA A 174 -11.34 1.10 21.72
CA ALA A 174 -12.22 0.38 20.81
C ALA A 174 -12.30 -1.11 21.15
N HIS A 175 -11.21 -1.73 21.61
CA HIS A 175 -11.17 -3.12 22.05
C HIS A 175 -12.12 -3.41 23.22
N HIS A 176 -12.30 -2.43 24.11
CA HIS A 176 -13.15 -2.56 25.30
C HIS A 176 -14.61 -2.18 25.06
N LEU A 177 -15.02 -1.95 23.81
CA LEU A 177 -16.42 -1.76 23.49
C LEU A 177 -17.19 -3.09 23.61
N PRO A 178 -18.51 -3.05 23.89
CA PRO A 178 -19.29 -4.27 24.05
C PRO A 178 -19.32 -5.14 22.78
N GLU A 179 -19.39 -6.46 22.95
CA GLU A 179 -19.36 -7.43 21.85
C GLU A 179 -20.42 -7.16 20.76
N TRP A 180 -21.64 -6.73 21.15
CA TRP A 180 -22.69 -6.41 20.17
C TRP A 180 -22.26 -5.28 19.22
N PHE A 181 -21.46 -4.33 19.70
CA PHE A 181 -20.95 -3.22 18.91
C PHE A 181 -19.91 -3.72 17.89
N HIS A 182 -19.04 -4.64 18.29
CA HIS A 182 -18.08 -5.28 17.39
C HIS A 182 -18.78 -6.07 16.29
N ARG A 183 -19.74 -6.93 16.65
CA ARG A 183 -20.51 -7.73 15.68
C ARG A 183 -21.25 -6.83 14.68
N LEU A 184 -21.89 -5.77 15.16
CA LEU A 184 -22.55 -4.77 14.32
C LEU A 184 -21.54 -4.05 13.40
N SER A 185 -20.37 -3.70 13.93
CA SER A 185 -19.31 -3.04 13.17
C SER A 185 -18.79 -3.93 12.04
N VAL A 186 -18.60 -5.24 12.27
CA VAL A 186 -18.24 -6.21 11.22
C VAL A 186 -19.33 -6.29 10.14
N LEU A 187 -20.61 -6.34 10.54
CA LEU A 187 -21.72 -6.37 9.60
C LEU A 187 -21.79 -5.12 8.73
N ILE A 188 -21.65 -3.93 9.34
CA ILE A 188 -21.62 -2.65 8.62
C ILE A 188 -20.42 -2.60 7.67
N MET A 189 -19.23 -3.01 8.15
CA MET A 189 -18.03 -3.09 7.33
C MET A 189 -18.27 -3.97 6.09
N PHE A 190 -18.86 -5.16 6.23
CA PHE A 190 -19.19 -6.00 5.07
C PHE A 190 -20.18 -5.34 4.12
N GLY A 191 -21.21 -4.65 4.62
CA GLY A 191 -22.11 -3.87 3.79
C GLY A 191 -21.37 -2.79 2.98
N VAL A 192 -20.43 -2.09 3.62
CA VAL A 192 -19.63 -1.04 2.97
C VAL A 192 -18.57 -1.60 2.03
N GLU A 193 -17.97 -2.75 2.33
CA GLU A 193 -16.95 -3.37 1.48
C GLU A 193 -17.56 -4.14 0.29
N LEU A 194 -18.74 -4.76 0.44
CA LEU A 194 -19.32 -5.63 -0.59
C LEU A 194 -20.42 -4.97 -1.42
N VAL A 195 -21.21 -4.05 -0.85
CA VAL A 195 -22.39 -3.47 -1.52
C VAL A 195 -22.12 -2.06 -2.01
N VAL A 196 -21.60 -1.19 -1.16
CA VAL A 196 -21.34 0.23 -1.48
C VAL A 196 -20.48 0.45 -2.72
N PRO A 197 -19.45 -0.37 -3.05
CA PRO A 197 -18.63 -0.18 -4.24
C PRO A 197 -19.46 -0.16 -5.53
N TRP A 198 -20.54 -0.94 -5.60
CA TRP A 198 -21.39 -1.02 -6.79
C TRP A 198 -22.26 0.22 -6.99
N LEU A 199 -22.41 1.07 -5.97
CA LEU A 199 -23.10 2.36 -6.10
C LEU A 199 -22.39 3.32 -7.06
N VAL A 200 -21.15 3.04 -7.46
CA VAL A 200 -20.43 3.80 -8.49
C VAL A 200 -21.22 3.89 -9.81
N PHE A 201 -22.00 2.86 -10.15
CA PHE A 201 -22.77 2.80 -11.38
C PHE A 201 -24.05 3.65 -11.32
N SER A 202 -24.55 3.96 -10.12
CA SER A 202 -25.71 4.83 -9.92
C SER A 202 -25.31 6.29 -9.76
N ARG A 203 -25.65 7.14 -10.74
CA ARG A 203 -25.38 8.60 -10.64
C ARG A 203 -26.01 9.25 -9.40
N ARG A 204 -27.15 8.73 -8.93
CA ARG A 204 -27.88 9.27 -7.77
C ARG A 204 -27.21 8.89 -6.44
N LEU A 205 -26.74 7.64 -6.33
CA LEU A 205 -26.22 7.09 -5.08
C LEU A 205 -24.69 7.18 -4.97
N ARG A 206 -23.98 7.46 -6.06
CA ARG A 206 -22.51 7.53 -6.09
C ARG A 206 -21.92 8.45 -5.03
N LYS A 207 -22.47 9.65 -4.84
CA LYS A 207 -21.97 10.59 -3.82
C LYS A 207 -22.18 10.06 -2.41
N SER A 208 -23.33 9.46 -2.13
CA SER A 208 -23.60 8.83 -0.83
C SER A 208 -22.68 7.64 -0.59
N GLY A 209 -22.45 6.80 -1.61
CA GLY A 209 -21.51 5.69 -1.53
C GLY A 209 -20.08 6.16 -1.24
N MET A 210 -19.63 7.23 -1.91
CA MET A 210 -18.34 7.85 -1.62
C MET A 210 -18.22 8.27 -0.14
N TRP A 211 -19.23 8.93 0.43
CA TRP A 211 -19.20 9.33 1.83
C TRP A 211 -19.13 8.15 2.81
N LEU A 212 -19.85 7.05 2.52
CA LEU A 212 -19.76 5.82 3.31
C LEU A 212 -18.37 5.20 3.26
N LEU A 213 -17.74 5.16 2.07
CA LEU A 213 -16.37 4.69 1.92
C LEU A 213 -15.38 5.58 2.70
N LEU A 214 -15.51 6.90 2.59
CA LEU A 214 -14.70 7.86 3.35
C LEU A 214 -14.85 7.65 4.86
N ALA A 215 -16.08 7.51 5.35
CA ALA A 215 -16.35 7.28 6.77
C ALA A 215 -15.65 6.01 7.26
N LEU A 216 -15.73 4.91 6.50
CA LEU A 216 -15.01 3.67 6.83
C LEU A 216 -13.49 3.89 6.88
N GLN A 217 -12.90 4.58 5.89
CA GLN A 217 -11.46 4.84 5.88
C GLN A 217 -10.99 5.69 7.06
N PHE A 218 -11.77 6.70 7.47
CA PHE A 218 -11.46 7.50 8.65
C PHE A 218 -11.57 6.71 9.96
N LEU A 219 -12.57 5.83 10.10
CA LEU A 219 -12.71 4.96 11.28
C LEU A 219 -11.54 3.96 11.39
N ILE A 220 -11.12 3.39 10.26
CA ILE A 220 -9.95 2.49 10.21
C ILE A 220 -8.68 3.26 10.60
N ALA A 221 -8.47 4.46 10.04
CA ALA A 221 -7.31 5.29 10.37
C ALA A 221 -7.32 5.81 11.82
N ALA A 222 -8.50 6.01 12.41
CA ALA A 222 -8.65 6.43 13.80
C ALA A 222 -8.33 5.31 14.78
N THR A 223 -8.49 4.04 14.39
CA THR A 223 -8.33 2.87 15.26
C THR A 223 -7.10 2.02 14.94
N GLY A 224 -6.24 2.46 14.01
CA GLY A 224 -5.00 1.77 13.68
C GLY A 224 -4.11 2.59 12.74
N ASN A 225 -2.81 2.30 12.73
CA ASN A 225 -1.90 2.86 11.75
C ASN A 225 -1.87 1.94 10.52
N TYR A 226 -2.08 2.49 9.33
CA TYR A 226 -1.94 1.78 8.04
C TYR A 226 -1.12 2.60 7.03
N GLY A 227 -0.15 3.36 7.53
CA GLY A 227 0.66 4.28 6.74
C GLY A 227 -0.19 5.29 5.98
N PHE A 228 0.06 5.41 4.67
CA PHE A 228 -0.71 6.28 3.79
C PHE A 228 -1.87 5.54 3.08
N PHE A 229 -2.18 4.29 3.44
CA PHE A 229 -3.22 3.49 2.77
C PHE A 229 -4.60 4.13 2.83
N ASN A 230 -5.08 4.49 4.03
CA ASN A 230 -6.40 5.10 4.18
C ASN A 230 -6.48 6.46 3.47
N LEU A 231 -5.42 7.28 3.57
CA LEU A 231 -5.34 8.56 2.87
C LEU A 231 -5.40 8.38 1.35
N LEU A 232 -4.63 7.43 0.81
CA LEU A 232 -4.65 7.11 -0.62
C LEU A 232 -6.04 6.66 -1.06
N THR A 233 -6.69 5.78 -0.30
CA THR A 233 -8.06 5.32 -0.59
C THR A 233 -9.05 6.48 -0.55
N VAL A 234 -8.97 7.38 0.43
CA VAL A 234 -9.79 8.60 0.51
C VAL A 234 -9.61 9.46 -0.74
N VAL A 235 -8.37 9.70 -1.17
CA VAL A 235 -8.08 10.46 -2.40
C VAL A 235 -8.66 9.76 -3.63
N LEU A 236 -8.54 8.44 -3.74
CA LEU A 236 -9.11 7.66 -4.84
C LEU A 236 -10.64 7.74 -4.87
N CYS A 237 -11.30 7.70 -3.71
CA CYS A 237 -12.75 7.85 -3.61
C CYS A 237 -13.25 9.20 -4.16
N LEU A 238 -12.43 10.27 -4.11
CA LEU A 238 -12.81 11.56 -4.70
C LEU A 238 -13.05 11.47 -6.23
N SER A 239 -12.54 10.44 -6.91
CA SER A 239 -12.84 10.19 -8.33
C SER A 239 -14.32 9.88 -8.61
N TRP A 240 -15.10 9.60 -7.57
CA TRP A 240 -16.54 9.38 -7.66
C TRP A 240 -17.36 10.69 -7.72
N LEU A 241 -16.73 11.85 -7.55
CA LEU A 241 -17.38 13.13 -7.77
C LEU A 241 -17.57 13.40 -9.28
N ASP A 242 -18.75 13.93 -9.64
CA ASP A 242 -19.10 14.28 -11.02
C ASP A 242 -18.78 15.74 -11.39
N GLY A 243 -18.25 16.54 -10.45
CA GLY A 243 -17.93 17.96 -10.61
C GLY A 243 -16.78 18.42 -9.70
N PRO A 244 -16.34 19.69 -9.81
CA PRO A 244 -15.24 20.24 -9.01
C PRO A 244 -15.60 20.24 -7.51
N LEU A 245 -14.62 19.89 -6.67
CA LEU A 245 -14.73 19.84 -5.20
C LEU A 245 -15.06 21.21 -4.58
N PHE A 246 -14.62 22.30 -5.22
CA PHE A 246 -14.84 23.68 -4.78
C PHE A 246 -15.54 24.45 -5.89
N PRO A 247 -16.84 24.79 -5.73
CA PRO A 247 -17.62 25.51 -6.74
C PRO A 247 -17.11 26.95 -7.03
N GLY A 248 -16.19 27.49 -6.22
CA GLY A 248 -15.89 28.93 -6.18
C GLY A 248 -14.72 29.44 -7.05
N THR A 249 -13.91 28.58 -7.68
CA THR A 249 -12.69 29.06 -8.37
C THR A 249 -12.69 28.92 -9.89
N ALA A 250 -13.70 28.27 -10.46
CA ALA A 250 -13.88 28.22 -11.91
C ALA A 250 -14.98 29.21 -12.33
N LYS A 251 -14.61 30.49 -12.50
CA LYS A 251 -15.36 31.33 -13.45
C LYS A 251 -15.30 30.59 -14.77
N ARG A 252 -16.43 30.01 -15.18
CA ARG A 252 -16.63 29.44 -16.50
C ARG A 252 -16.44 30.59 -17.47
N SER A 253 -15.21 30.77 -17.96
CA SER A 253 -14.97 31.70 -19.05
C SER A 253 -15.62 31.05 -20.27
N ASP A 254 -16.80 31.54 -20.62
CA ASP A 254 -17.37 31.42 -21.96
C ASP A 254 -16.46 32.16 -22.96
N THR A 255 -15.20 31.75 -23.05
CA THR A 255 -14.44 31.94 -24.28
C THR A 255 -14.90 30.84 -25.20
N ALA A 256 -15.85 31.20 -26.06
CA ALA A 256 -16.23 30.44 -27.23
C ALA A 256 -15.00 29.73 -27.79
N ALA A 257 -14.98 28.41 -27.67
CA ALA A 257 -13.97 27.58 -28.28
C ALA A 257 -14.13 27.76 -29.80
N THR A 258 -13.35 28.67 -30.38
CA THR A 258 -13.03 28.64 -31.80
C THR A 258 -12.51 27.23 -32.09
N ARG A 259 -13.37 26.39 -32.66
CA ARG A 259 -12.97 25.09 -33.20
C ARG A 259 -11.83 25.38 -34.17
N PRO A 260 -10.63 24.80 -34.01
CA PRO A 260 -9.63 24.86 -35.06
C PRO A 260 -10.20 24.06 -36.25
N THR A 261 -10.78 24.80 -37.20
CA THR A 261 -11.13 24.30 -38.53
C THR A 261 -9.85 24.10 -39.30
N GLY A 262 -9.52 22.84 -39.58
CA GLY A 262 -8.42 22.47 -40.48
C GLY A 262 -7.34 21.65 -39.79
N ALA A 263 -7.21 20.39 -40.24
CA ALA A 263 -6.02 19.54 -40.08
C ALA A 263 -5.67 18.96 -38.68
N SER A 264 -6.60 18.31 -37.96
CA SER A 264 -6.20 17.33 -36.91
C SER A 264 -7.26 16.30 -36.45
N GLY A 265 -8.40 16.13 -37.15
CA GLY A 265 -9.51 15.28 -36.69
C GLY A 265 -9.13 13.80 -36.50
N PHE A 266 -8.32 13.25 -37.42
CA PHE A 266 -7.88 11.86 -37.40
C PHE A 266 -6.99 11.52 -36.18
N THR A 267 -6.08 12.41 -35.80
CA THR A 267 -5.13 12.19 -34.70
C THR A 267 -5.78 12.35 -33.31
N ALA A 268 -6.85 13.15 -33.20
CA ALA A 268 -7.64 13.26 -31.97
C ALA A 268 -8.53 12.02 -31.75
N ALA A 269 -9.17 11.52 -32.79
CA ALA A 269 -9.97 10.30 -32.75
C ALA A 269 -9.08 9.08 -32.44
N ALA A 270 -7.92 8.95 -33.11
CA ALA A 270 -6.96 7.88 -32.87
C ALA A 270 -6.45 7.86 -31.42
N ARG A 271 -6.11 9.03 -30.84
CA ARG A 271 -5.70 9.13 -29.42
C ARG A 271 -6.80 8.72 -28.46
N THR A 272 -8.05 9.10 -28.73
CA THR A 272 -9.19 8.69 -27.91
C THR A 272 -9.43 7.19 -27.99
N ARG A 273 -9.35 6.60 -29.20
CA ARG A 273 -9.43 5.14 -29.39
C ARG A 273 -8.32 4.40 -28.64
N LEU A 274 -7.07 4.85 -28.76
CA LEU A 274 -5.93 4.27 -28.06
C LEU A 274 -6.15 4.26 -26.54
N ARG A 275 -6.64 5.36 -25.96
CA ARG A 275 -6.94 5.43 -24.52
C ARG A 275 -8.00 4.42 -24.09
N TRP A 276 -9.05 4.24 -24.89
CA TRP A 276 -10.08 3.23 -24.62
C TRP A 276 -9.52 1.82 -24.74
N VAL A 277 -8.69 1.53 -25.74
CA VAL A 277 -8.02 0.22 -25.88
C VAL A 277 -7.14 -0.04 -24.65
N VAL A 278 -6.27 0.89 -24.28
CA VAL A 278 -5.42 0.75 -23.07
C VAL A 278 -6.27 0.57 -21.82
N THR A 279 -7.34 1.35 -21.67
CA THR A 279 -8.26 1.23 -20.53
C THR A 279 -8.92 -0.15 -20.50
N ALA A 280 -9.44 -0.63 -21.63
CA ALA A 280 -10.06 -1.95 -21.73
C ALA A 280 -9.06 -3.07 -21.42
N THR A 281 -7.84 -2.99 -21.94
CA THR A 281 -6.76 -3.94 -21.64
C THR A 281 -6.44 -3.96 -20.14
N VAL A 282 -6.25 -2.79 -19.51
CA VAL A 282 -6.00 -2.70 -18.06
C VAL A 282 -7.16 -3.28 -17.28
N LEU A 283 -8.41 -3.01 -17.67
CA LEU A 283 -9.60 -3.55 -17.00
C LEU A 283 -9.71 -5.07 -17.15
N LEU A 284 -9.42 -5.63 -18.33
CA LEU A 284 -9.43 -7.08 -18.55
C LEU A 284 -8.37 -7.77 -17.69
N LEU A 285 -7.14 -7.26 -17.70
CA LEU A 285 -6.06 -7.79 -16.86
C LEU A 285 -6.38 -7.64 -15.37
N SER A 286 -6.98 -6.51 -14.97
CA SER A 286 -7.41 -6.28 -13.59
C SER A 286 -8.54 -7.22 -13.16
N LEU A 287 -9.48 -7.54 -14.07
CA LEU A 287 -10.54 -8.52 -13.83
C LEU A 287 -9.93 -9.90 -13.62
N SER A 288 -8.96 -10.31 -14.45
CA SER A 288 -8.24 -11.57 -14.29
C SER A 288 -7.47 -11.67 -12.97
N VAL A 289 -6.79 -10.60 -12.56
CA VAL A 289 -6.10 -10.56 -11.25
C VAL A 289 -7.10 -10.60 -10.09
N THR A 290 -8.25 -9.94 -10.22
CA THR A 290 -9.33 -9.99 -9.24
C THR A 290 -9.89 -11.42 -9.13
N ALA A 291 -10.18 -12.06 -10.26
CA ALA A 291 -10.66 -13.45 -10.30
C ALA A 291 -9.64 -14.41 -9.65
N ARG A 292 -8.35 -14.26 -9.98
CA ARG A 292 -7.26 -15.03 -9.38
C ARG A 292 -7.18 -14.85 -7.86
N GLU A 293 -7.41 -13.63 -7.37
CA GLU A 293 -7.39 -13.34 -5.94
C GLU A 293 -8.57 -13.99 -5.21
N LEU A 294 -9.75 -13.98 -5.81
CA LEU A 294 -10.94 -14.67 -5.30
C LEU A 294 -10.73 -16.19 -5.27
N THR A 295 -10.25 -16.80 -6.36
CA THR A 295 -10.03 -18.26 -6.42
C THR A 295 -8.93 -18.72 -5.47
N ARG A 296 -7.88 -17.92 -5.26
CA ARG A 296 -6.84 -18.17 -4.24
C ARG A 296 -7.31 -17.99 -2.81
N SER A 297 -8.41 -17.29 -2.58
CA SER A 297 -8.97 -17.10 -1.24
C SER A 297 -9.77 -18.30 -0.78
N LEU A 298 -10.27 -19.12 -1.73
CA LEU A 298 -11.00 -20.34 -1.43
C LEU A 298 -10.06 -21.41 -0.85
N PRO A 299 -10.48 -22.14 0.21
CA PRO A 299 -9.78 -23.32 0.67
C PRO A 299 -9.67 -24.36 -0.45
N ARG A 300 -8.50 -24.97 -0.57
CA ARG A 300 -8.24 -26.10 -1.47
C ARG A 300 -7.65 -27.23 -0.64
N GLY A 301 -8.54 -28.05 -0.07
CA GLY A 301 -8.18 -29.18 0.77
C GLY A 301 -9.12 -30.37 0.57
N PRO A 302 -8.84 -31.52 1.20
CA PRO A 302 -9.64 -32.75 1.06
C PRO A 302 -11.13 -32.53 1.37
N ASP A 303 -11.43 -31.65 2.31
CA ASP A 303 -12.80 -31.37 2.79
C ASP A 303 -13.53 -30.30 1.98
N THR A 304 -12.91 -29.75 0.92
CA THR A 304 -13.54 -28.70 0.12
C THR A 304 -14.63 -29.29 -0.76
N PRO A 305 -15.86 -28.72 -0.77
CA PRO A 305 -16.93 -29.21 -1.63
C PRO A 305 -16.49 -29.26 -3.10
N SER A 306 -16.74 -30.40 -3.76
CA SER A 306 -16.32 -30.62 -5.15
C SER A 306 -16.87 -29.57 -6.12
N THR A 307 -18.06 -29.02 -5.83
CA THR A 307 -18.65 -27.91 -6.58
C THR A 307 -17.81 -26.64 -6.48
N THR A 308 -17.30 -26.29 -5.30
CA THR A 308 -16.45 -25.12 -5.08
C THR A 308 -15.16 -25.22 -5.89
N VAL A 309 -14.52 -26.40 -5.86
CA VAL A 309 -13.31 -26.68 -6.65
C VAL A 309 -13.61 -26.55 -8.15
N ARG A 310 -14.70 -27.16 -8.64
CA ARG A 310 -15.10 -27.08 -10.05
C ARG A 310 -15.36 -25.64 -10.52
N VAL A 311 -16.01 -24.82 -9.70
CA VAL A 311 -16.26 -23.40 -10.01
C VAL A 311 -14.94 -22.62 -10.03
N ALA A 312 -14.07 -22.83 -9.04
CA ALA A 312 -12.76 -22.19 -9.01
C ALA A 312 -11.92 -22.56 -10.24
N ASP A 313 -11.90 -23.84 -10.61
CA ASP A 313 -11.17 -24.32 -11.79
C ASP A 313 -11.76 -23.76 -13.09
N LEU A 314 -13.09 -23.61 -13.18
CA LEU A 314 -13.74 -22.97 -14.33
C LEU A 314 -13.34 -21.49 -14.43
N VAL A 315 -13.35 -20.77 -13.31
CA VAL A 315 -12.92 -19.37 -13.25
C VAL A 315 -11.44 -19.25 -13.63
N ASP A 316 -10.58 -20.12 -13.11
CA ASP A 316 -9.16 -20.11 -13.43
C ASP A 316 -8.95 -20.34 -14.94
N ARG A 317 -9.60 -21.34 -15.53
CA ARG A 317 -9.51 -21.63 -16.98
C ARG A 317 -10.01 -20.48 -17.87
N VAL A 318 -11.08 -19.79 -17.48
CA VAL A 318 -11.75 -18.78 -18.33
C VAL A 318 -11.16 -17.39 -18.14
N LEU A 319 -10.83 -17.00 -16.90
CA LEU A 319 -10.45 -15.63 -16.56
C LEU A 319 -8.98 -15.48 -16.16
N VAL A 320 -8.33 -16.51 -15.60
CA VAL A 320 -6.98 -16.40 -15.01
C VAL A 320 -5.89 -16.91 -15.95
N ASP A 321 -6.07 -18.11 -16.49
CA ASP A 321 -5.07 -18.79 -17.31
C ASP A 321 -4.81 -18.10 -18.66
N PRO A 322 -5.82 -17.61 -19.42
CA PRO A 322 -5.57 -17.04 -20.74
C PRO A 322 -4.62 -15.83 -20.72
N PRO A 323 -4.76 -14.84 -19.81
CA PRO A 323 -3.80 -13.74 -19.71
C PRO A 323 -2.59 -14.05 -18.82
N ALA A 324 -2.46 -15.25 -18.23
CA ALA A 324 -1.39 -15.56 -17.28
C ALA A 324 0.03 -15.30 -17.82
N PRO A 325 0.39 -15.60 -19.09
CA PRO A 325 1.70 -15.25 -19.64
C PRO A 325 1.96 -13.74 -19.64
N VAL A 326 0.96 -12.94 -20.02
CA VAL A 326 1.03 -11.48 -20.02
C VAL A 326 1.18 -10.97 -18.59
N LEU A 327 0.35 -11.47 -17.67
CA LEU A 327 0.41 -11.09 -16.25
C LEU A 327 1.78 -11.42 -15.63
N ARG A 328 2.40 -12.55 -15.97
CA ARG A 328 3.77 -12.87 -15.54
C ARG A 328 4.80 -11.90 -16.12
N ALA A 329 4.70 -11.56 -17.41
CA ALA A 329 5.61 -10.63 -18.06
C ALA A 329 5.52 -9.21 -17.48
N ILE A 330 4.34 -8.78 -17.00
CA ILE A 330 4.15 -7.44 -16.44
C ILE A 330 4.22 -7.39 -14.90
N ALA A 331 4.31 -8.54 -14.22
CA ALA A 331 4.38 -8.61 -12.76
C ALA A 331 5.52 -7.73 -12.16
N PRO A 332 6.72 -7.64 -12.77
CA PRO A 332 7.79 -6.79 -12.26
C PRO A 332 7.45 -5.30 -12.15
N PHE A 333 6.47 -4.83 -12.93
CA PHE A 333 6.02 -3.44 -12.93
C PHE A 333 4.97 -3.13 -11.84
N ARG A 334 4.49 -4.15 -11.11
CA ARG A 334 3.62 -4.03 -9.91
C ARG A 334 2.43 -3.07 -10.07
N SER A 335 1.82 -3.06 -11.26
CA SER A 335 0.80 -2.06 -11.62
C SER A 335 -0.59 -2.64 -11.89
N ILE A 336 -0.77 -3.97 -11.75
CA ILE A 336 -2.07 -4.63 -11.77
C ILE A 336 -2.06 -5.69 -10.67
N ASN A 337 -2.64 -5.38 -9.52
CA ASN A 337 -2.40 -6.14 -8.28
C ASN A 337 -3.68 -6.72 -7.68
N GLY A 338 -3.55 -7.74 -6.83
CA GLY A 338 -4.63 -8.21 -5.96
C GLY A 338 -4.58 -7.46 -4.63
N TYR A 339 -5.72 -7.38 -3.95
CA TYR A 339 -5.85 -6.79 -2.62
C TYR A 339 -6.57 -7.78 -1.69
N GLY A 340 -6.23 -7.76 -0.40
CA GLY A 340 -6.76 -8.75 0.53
C GLY A 340 -6.13 -8.72 1.91
N LEU A 341 -5.98 -7.52 2.47
CA LEU A 341 -5.53 -7.34 3.86
C LEU A 341 -6.50 -8.05 4.82
N PHE A 342 -5.92 -8.74 5.81
CA PHE A 342 -6.65 -9.45 6.87
C PHE A 342 -7.64 -10.50 6.35
N ARG A 343 -7.29 -11.17 5.24
CA ARG A 343 -8.07 -12.30 4.70
C ARG A 343 -8.32 -13.38 5.75
N ALA A 344 -7.27 -13.80 6.45
CA ALA A 344 -7.33 -14.62 7.65
C ALA A 344 -7.00 -13.72 8.85
N MET A 345 -7.76 -13.85 9.93
CA MET A 345 -7.60 -13.01 11.10
C MET A 345 -6.42 -13.50 11.95
N THR A 346 -5.56 -12.57 12.34
CA THR A 346 -4.56 -12.83 13.36
C THR A 346 -5.23 -12.77 14.73
N THR A 347 -5.22 -13.89 15.47
CA THR A 347 -5.94 -14.04 16.75
C THR A 347 -5.05 -13.96 17.99
N SER A 348 -3.73 -13.96 17.80
CA SER A 348 -2.71 -13.71 18.84
C SER A 348 -1.82 -12.54 18.43
N ARG A 349 -0.98 -12.06 19.34
CA ARG A 349 -0.09 -10.94 19.08
C ARG A 349 1.32 -11.31 19.56
N PRO A 350 1.99 -12.24 18.85
CA PRO A 350 3.39 -12.49 19.10
C PRO A 350 4.19 -11.23 18.76
N GLU A 351 5.18 -10.90 19.59
CA GLU A 351 6.05 -9.76 19.41
C GLU A 351 7.49 -10.13 19.76
N ILE A 352 8.39 -9.87 18.82
CA ILE A 352 9.83 -10.00 19.04
C ILE A 352 10.32 -8.78 19.82
N VAL A 353 10.84 -9.03 21.01
CA VAL A 353 11.56 -8.10 21.86
C VAL A 353 13.05 -8.32 21.63
N VAL A 354 13.77 -7.26 21.26
CA VAL A 354 15.21 -7.30 21.04
C VAL A 354 15.88 -6.81 22.31
N GLU A 355 16.77 -7.61 22.88
CA GLU A 355 17.52 -7.24 24.07
C GLU A 355 19.01 -7.22 23.76
N THR A 356 19.72 -6.28 24.35
CA THR A 356 21.16 -6.10 24.19
C THR A 356 21.86 -6.09 25.53
N SER A 357 23.13 -6.49 25.54
CA SER A 357 23.95 -6.47 26.75
C SER A 357 25.44 -6.23 26.42
N SER A 358 26.16 -5.60 27.35
CA SER A 358 27.61 -5.42 27.31
C SER A 358 28.36 -6.53 28.06
N ASP A 359 27.72 -7.18 29.04
CA ASP A 359 28.32 -8.13 29.98
C ASP A 359 27.73 -9.54 29.89
N GLY A 360 26.61 -9.72 29.17
CA GLY A 360 25.86 -10.97 29.07
C GLY A 360 24.95 -11.27 30.27
N VAL A 361 24.97 -10.42 31.30
CA VAL A 361 24.23 -10.58 32.57
C VAL A 361 23.09 -9.57 32.65
N THR A 362 23.40 -8.29 32.42
CA THR A 362 22.44 -7.20 32.44
C THR A 362 21.91 -6.97 31.03
N TRP A 363 20.61 -7.18 30.83
CA TRP A 363 19.96 -7.06 29.53
C TRP A 363 19.04 -5.84 29.49
N THR A 364 19.09 -5.11 28.39
CA THR A 364 18.23 -3.94 28.14
C THR A 364 17.43 -4.17 26.88
N GLU A 365 16.11 -4.00 26.97
CA GLU A 365 15.20 -4.06 25.83
C GLU A 365 15.38 -2.83 24.92
N LEU A 366 15.48 -3.07 23.62
CA LEU A 366 15.46 -2.01 22.62
C LEU A 366 14.01 -1.54 22.39
N ALA A 367 13.75 -0.29 22.71
CA ALA A 367 12.56 0.43 22.37
C ALA A 367 12.50 0.73 20.87
N PHE A 368 11.37 0.36 20.26
CA PHE A 368 10.98 0.77 18.91
C PHE A 368 10.05 1.99 18.97
N ARG A 369 9.84 2.70 17.86
CA ARG A 369 9.11 3.98 17.87
C ARG A 369 7.59 3.82 18.01
N PHE A 370 7.02 2.81 17.37
CA PHE A 370 5.57 2.66 17.19
C PHE A 370 5.05 1.26 17.55
N LYS A 371 5.80 0.17 17.34
CA LYS A 371 5.33 -1.17 17.73
C LYS A 371 5.17 -1.29 19.26
N PRO A 372 4.36 -2.23 19.78
CA PRO A 372 4.30 -2.53 21.21
C PRO A 372 5.66 -2.91 21.79
N GLY A 373 5.87 -2.63 23.07
CA GLY A 373 7.12 -2.87 23.77
C GLY A 373 6.93 -2.64 25.26
N ASP A 374 7.40 -1.50 25.77
CA ASP A 374 7.11 -1.04 27.14
C ASP A 374 5.61 -1.13 27.47
N LEU A 375 5.30 -1.76 28.61
CA LEU A 375 3.95 -2.08 29.05
C LEU A 375 3.15 -0.84 29.46
N GLU A 376 3.82 0.17 30.01
CA GLU A 376 3.21 1.45 30.39
C GLU A 376 3.09 2.41 29.22
N ARG A 377 3.71 2.08 28.08
CA ARG A 377 3.69 2.96 26.92
C ARG A 377 2.40 2.85 26.14
N GLN A 378 1.68 3.97 26.12
CA GLN A 378 0.52 4.16 25.25
C GLN A 378 0.88 3.92 23.77
N PRO A 379 0.06 3.16 23.01
CA PRO A 379 0.25 2.99 21.57
C PRO A 379 0.15 4.33 20.81
N ARG A 380 1.11 4.58 19.90
CA ARG A 380 1.30 5.88 19.25
C ARG A 380 0.70 5.94 17.85
N ALA A 381 0.16 7.09 17.50
CA ALA A 381 -0.20 7.41 16.11
C ALA A 381 1.07 7.73 15.30
N ALA A 382 1.17 7.14 14.10
CA ALA A 382 2.25 7.32 13.15
C ALA A 382 1.85 8.17 11.94
N PHE A 383 0.55 8.36 11.68
CA PHE A 383 0.07 9.07 10.50
C PHE A 383 0.67 10.48 10.36
N PRO A 384 1.14 10.92 9.16
CA PRO A 384 1.11 10.22 7.86
C PRO A 384 2.37 9.37 7.57
N HIS A 385 3.25 9.18 8.54
CA HIS A 385 4.45 8.37 8.40
C HIS A 385 4.10 6.87 8.34
N MET A 386 4.90 6.10 7.60
CA MET A 386 4.82 4.64 7.53
C MET A 386 6.04 4.04 8.24
N PRO A 387 5.89 3.49 9.47
CA PRO A 387 6.99 2.90 10.22
C PRO A 387 7.38 1.53 9.67
N ARG A 388 8.24 1.51 8.64
CA ARG A 388 8.54 0.31 7.85
C ARG A 388 9.21 -0.79 8.68
N LEU A 389 10.13 -0.44 9.59
CA LEU A 389 10.80 -1.39 10.48
C LEU A 389 9.83 -1.97 11.53
N ASP A 390 9.10 -1.12 12.26
CA ASP A 390 8.11 -1.56 13.25
C ASP A 390 7.04 -2.46 12.62
N TRP A 391 6.61 -2.16 11.39
CA TRP A 391 5.67 -3.00 10.65
C TRP A 391 6.27 -4.35 10.25
N GLN A 392 7.52 -4.37 9.81
CA GLN A 392 8.21 -5.61 9.47
C GLN A 392 8.46 -6.48 10.72
N MET A 393 8.69 -5.89 11.89
CA MET A 393 8.78 -6.63 13.15
C MET A 393 7.49 -7.39 13.47
N TRP A 394 6.31 -6.83 13.15
CA TRP A 394 5.03 -7.53 13.31
C TRP A 394 4.94 -8.77 12.41
N PHE A 395 5.35 -8.65 11.14
CA PHE A 395 5.42 -9.81 10.24
C PHE A 395 6.45 -10.84 10.69
N ALA A 396 7.63 -10.39 11.11
CA ALA A 396 8.69 -11.27 11.59
C ALA A 396 8.29 -12.06 12.84
N ALA A 397 7.42 -11.51 13.70
CA ALA A 397 6.91 -12.23 14.86
C ALA A 397 5.88 -13.31 14.50
N LEU A 398 5.12 -13.13 13.40
CA LEU A 398 4.16 -14.10 12.89
C LEU A 398 4.79 -15.22 12.07
N ASP A 399 5.82 -14.87 11.28
CA ASP A 399 6.60 -15.80 10.47
C ASP A 399 8.10 -15.48 10.57
N PRO A 400 8.78 -15.94 11.64
CA PRO A 400 10.21 -15.71 11.82
C PRO A 400 11.08 -16.29 10.70
N ALA A 401 10.62 -17.37 10.05
CA ALA A 401 11.36 -18.01 8.97
C ALA A 401 11.35 -17.16 7.68
N GLY A 402 10.33 -16.34 7.47
CA GLY A 402 10.24 -15.39 6.35
C GLY A 402 10.99 -14.08 6.56
N ALA A 403 11.64 -13.88 7.71
CA ALA A 403 12.26 -12.61 8.11
C ALA A 403 13.78 -12.57 7.90
N ASP A 404 14.26 -12.89 6.69
CA ASP A 404 15.71 -12.93 6.36
C ASP A 404 16.46 -11.63 6.71
N TRP A 405 15.78 -10.49 6.66
CA TRP A 405 16.34 -9.18 6.99
C TRP A 405 16.70 -9.03 8.48
N LEU A 406 16.12 -9.85 9.36
CA LEU A 406 16.32 -9.78 10.81
C LEU A 406 17.76 -10.09 11.21
N GLY A 407 18.42 -11.01 10.49
CA GLY A 407 19.85 -11.32 10.68
C GLY A 407 20.72 -10.10 10.38
N SER A 408 20.53 -9.48 9.22
CA SER A 408 21.25 -8.25 8.85
C SER A 408 20.95 -7.10 9.81
N PHE A 409 19.71 -6.99 10.33
CA PHE A 409 19.38 -6.01 11.35
C PHE A 409 20.20 -6.23 12.63
N VAL A 410 20.30 -7.46 13.14
CA VAL A 410 21.11 -7.80 14.32
C VAL A 410 22.60 -7.55 14.08
N GLU A 411 23.14 -7.89 12.91
CA GLU A 411 24.53 -7.58 12.54
C GLU A 411 24.81 -6.07 12.61
N ARG A 412 23.90 -5.25 12.08
CA ARG A 412 24.05 -3.78 12.12
C ARG A 412 23.91 -3.20 13.52
N LEU A 413 23.21 -3.89 14.43
CA LEU A 413 23.22 -3.52 15.85
C LEU A 413 24.60 -3.76 16.47
N PHE A 414 25.25 -4.91 16.20
CA PHE A 414 26.62 -5.18 16.67
C PHE A 414 27.64 -4.19 16.13
N GLU A 415 27.45 -3.69 14.91
CA GLU A 415 28.29 -2.65 14.31
C GLU A 415 28.02 -1.24 14.89
N GLY A 416 26.92 -1.06 15.62
CA GLY A 416 26.48 0.27 16.08
C GLY A 416 26.10 1.20 14.94
N GLU A 417 25.59 0.67 13.82
CA GLU A 417 25.33 1.43 12.59
C GLU A 417 24.34 2.58 12.84
N PRO A 418 24.77 3.86 12.75
CA PRO A 418 23.91 5.00 13.07
C PRO A 418 22.64 5.08 12.22
N ALA A 419 22.69 4.63 10.96
CA ALA A 419 21.49 4.59 10.11
C ALA A 419 20.40 3.66 10.68
N VAL A 420 20.79 2.51 11.25
CA VAL A 420 19.87 1.54 11.86
C VAL A 420 19.41 1.99 13.24
N LEU A 421 20.32 2.47 14.09
CA LEU A 421 19.97 2.95 15.44
C LEU A 421 19.00 4.14 15.39
N ARG A 422 19.07 4.98 14.33
CA ARG A 422 18.09 6.05 14.11
C ARG A 422 16.67 5.54 13.86
N LEU A 423 16.47 4.31 13.40
CA LEU A 423 15.14 3.72 13.20
C LEU A 423 14.46 3.35 14.53
N LEU A 424 15.26 3.10 15.57
CA LEU A 424 14.78 2.76 16.91
C LEU A 424 14.27 4.00 17.69
N GLY A 425 13.68 3.72 18.84
CA GLY A 425 13.27 4.71 19.83
C GLY A 425 14.47 5.39 20.49
N GLU A 426 14.25 6.61 20.99
CA GLU A 426 15.33 7.44 21.54
C GLU A 426 16.04 6.81 22.73
N ALA A 427 15.29 6.11 23.59
CA ALA A 427 15.81 5.37 24.73
C ALA A 427 16.80 4.24 24.34
N SER A 428 16.86 3.87 23.07
CA SER A 428 17.66 2.75 22.57
C SER A 428 18.73 3.17 21.56
N ARG A 429 18.96 4.48 21.43
CA ARG A 429 20.15 5.00 20.74
C ARG A 429 21.33 4.82 21.68
N GLN A 430 21.96 3.65 21.61
CA GLN A 430 23.12 3.32 22.41
C GLN A 430 24.29 4.24 22.07
N THR A 431 25.09 4.60 23.08
CA THR A 431 26.38 5.29 22.89
C THR A 431 27.49 4.34 22.46
N GLU A 432 27.42 3.06 22.85
CA GLU A 432 28.39 2.03 22.51
C GLU A 432 27.72 0.78 21.90
N PRO A 433 28.34 0.13 20.89
CA PRO A 433 27.80 -1.09 20.32
C PRO A 433 27.71 -2.24 21.33
N PRO A 434 26.65 -3.07 21.28
CA PRO A 434 26.46 -4.14 22.25
C PRO A 434 27.39 -5.32 21.95
N ARG A 435 27.75 -6.10 22.98
CA ARG A 435 28.52 -7.36 22.81
C ARG A 435 27.63 -8.58 22.63
N TYR A 436 26.39 -8.48 23.12
CA TYR A 436 25.41 -9.56 23.10
C TYR A 436 24.07 -9.00 22.63
N VAL A 437 23.39 -9.76 21.78
CA VAL A 437 22.01 -9.50 21.34
C VAL A 437 21.24 -10.80 21.48
N ARG A 438 20.02 -10.72 22.04
CA ARG A 438 19.09 -11.85 22.05
C ARG A 438 17.69 -11.39 21.65
N LEU A 439 16.91 -12.32 21.11
CA LEU A 439 15.55 -12.09 20.66
C LEU A 439 14.60 -12.89 21.54
N ARG A 440 13.61 -12.26 22.14
CA ARG A 440 12.59 -12.92 22.95
C ARG A 440 11.24 -12.75 22.30
N LEU A 441 10.45 -13.81 22.28
CA LEU A 441 9.09 -13.80 21.78
C LEU A 441 8.12 -13.80 22.96
N TYR A 442 7.15 -12.89 22.90
CA TYR A 442 6.09 -12.75 23.88
C TYR A 442 4.74 -12.65 23.17
N ASP A 443 3.65 -13.11 23.78
CA ASP A 443 2.29 -12.79 23.36
C ASP A 443 1.82 -11.53 24.10
N TYR A 444 1.45 -10.48 23.38
CA TYR A 444 0.97 -9.23 23.94
C TYR A 444 -0.56 -9.15 23.94
N ARG A 445 -1.14 -8.53 24.96
CA ARG A 445 -2.57 -8.20 25.00
C ARG A 445 -2.76 -6.81 25.58
N PHE A 446 -3.87 -6.17 25.26
CA PHE A 446 -4.25 -4.96 25.96
C PHE A 446 -4.58 -5.27 27.43
N SER A 447 -4.19 -4.37 28.32
CA SER A 447 -4.59 -4.43 29.72
C SER A 447 -6.08 -4.14 29.88
N GLU A 448 -6.69 -4.71 30.91
CA GLU A 448 -8.07 -4.43 31.29
C GLU A 448 -8.20 -3.03 31.93
N PRO A 449 -9.32 -2.31 31.71
CA PRO A 449 -9.56 -1.02 32.34
C PRO A 449 -9.49 -1.11 33.88
N GLY A 450 -8.83 -0.15 34.52
CA GLY A 450 -8.76 -0.06 35.98
C GLY A 450 -7.74 -0.98 36.65
N THR A 451 -6.88 -1.68 35.90
CA THR A 451 -5.91 -2.63 36.46
C THR A 451 -4.51 -2.08 36.72
N GLY A 452 -4.23 -0.83 36.35
CA GLY A 452 -2.95 -0.14 36.59
C GLY A 452 -2.66 0.95 35.56
N ALA A 453 -1.41 1.39 35.50
CA ALA A 453 -0.91 2.34 34.50
C ALA A 453 -0.53 1.66 33.15
N GLU A 454 -0.47 0.32 33.13
CA GLU A 454 -0.08 -0.47 31.96
C GLU A 454 -1.15 -0.45 30.86
N TRP A 455 -0.74 -0.22 29.63
CA TRP A 455 -1.55 -0.37 28.42
C TRP A 455 -1.51 -1.79 27.86
N TRP A 456 -0.43 -2.52 28.17
CA TRP A 456 -0.17 -3.86 27.68
C TRP A 456 0.11 -4.84 28.82
N ARG A 457 -0.26 -6.09 28.58
CA ARG A 457 0.27 -7.25 29.30
C ARG A 457 0.99 -8.16 28.30
N ARG A 458 1.97 -8.92 28.78
CA ARG A 458 2.67 -9.87 27.93
C ARG A 458 2.96 -11.18 28.66
N GLU A 459 2.88 -12.28 27.92
CA GLU A 459 3.27 -13.61 28.38
C GLU A 459 4.50 -14.09 27.59
N PHE A 460 5.49 -14.66 28.27
CA PHE A 460 6.70 -15.15 27.61
C PHE A 460 6.41 -16.45 26.85
N LEU A 461 6.81 -16.50 25.58
CA LEU A 461 6.66 -17.70 24.75
C LEU A 461 8.00 -18.42 24.57
N TRP A 462 9.04 -17.73 24.09
CA TRP A 462 10.32 -18.35 23.71
C TRP A 462 11.48 -17.35 23.61
N VAL A 463 12.73 -17.85 23.58
CA VAL A 463 13.96 -17.06 23.39
C VAL A 463 14.87 -17.65 22.30
N ALA A 464 15.26 -16.81 21.35
CA ALA A 464 16.37 -17.04 20.43
C ALA A 464 17.62 -16.32 20.94
N SER A 465 18.72 -17.05 21.08
CA SER A 465 20.06 -16.46 21.21
C SER A 465 20.79 -16.64 19.88
N PRO A 466 20.68 -15.70 18.92
CA PRO A 466 21.61 -15.71 17.79
C PRO A 466 23.01 -15.66 18.38
N GLY A 467 23.82 -16.66 18.07
CA GLY A 467 25.03 -17.00 18.82
C GLY A 467 25.92 -15.80 19.17
N THR A 468 26.55 -15.89 20.33
CA THR A 468 27.63 -15.00 20.73
C THR A 468 28.77 -15.13 19.72
N SER A 469 29.10 -14.03 19.04
CA SER A 469 30.15 -13.88 18.02
C SER A 469 29.78 -14.25 16.58
N ARG A 470 30.36 -13.48 15.64
CA ARG A 470 30.30 -13.61 14.17
C ARG A 470 30.35 -15.05 13.68
N ALA A 471 29.20 -15.71 13.57
CA ALA A 471 29.01 -16.91 12.77
C ALA A 471 27.51 -17.16 12.55
N ILE A 472 26.91 -16.47 11.58
CA ILE A 472 25.65 -16.95 10.99
C ILE A 472 26.03 -18.02 9.98
N GLY A 473 25.98 -19.29 10.41
CA GLY A 473 26.22 -20.44 9.54
C GLY A 473 26.79 -21.64 10.30
N GLY A 474 26.00 -22.28 11.16
CA GLY A 474 26.39 -23.52 11.82
C GLY A 474 25.39 -23.94 12.88
N SER A 475 24.96 -25.20 12.81
CA SER A 475 23.98 -25.87 13.68
C SER A 475 24.16 -25.57 15.17
N ALA A 476 23.04 -25.35 15.87
CA ALA A 476 22.97 -25.15 17.31
C ALA A 476 23.62 -26.34 18.07
N PRO A 477 24.39 -26.10 19.15
CA PRO A 477 24.82 -27.15 20.06
C PRO A 477 23.64 -27.62 20.92
N PRO A 478 23.62 -28.89 21.38
CA PRO A 478 22.55 -29.39 22.22
C PRO A 478 22.57 -28.76 23.64
N PRO A 479 21.42 -28.66 24.31
CA PRO A 479 21.33 -28.07 25.65
C PRO A 479 22.00 -28.96 26.71
N PRO A 480 22.46 -28.38 27.84
CA PRO A 480 22.93 -29.13 29.00
C PRO A 480 21.81 -29.91 29.71
#